data_AF-A0A3N9UZC9-F1
#
_entry.id   AF-A0A3N9UZC9-F1
#
_cell.length_a   1.000
_cell.length_b   1.000
_cell.length_c   1.000
_cell.angle_alpha   90.00
_cell.angle_beta   90.00
_cell.angle_gamma   90.00
#
_symmetry.space_group_name_H-M   'P 1'
#
loop_
_entity.id
_entity.type
_entity.pdbx_description
1 polymer ?
#
loop_
_entity_poly.entity_id
_entity_poly.type
_entity_poly.pdbx_seq_one_letter_code
_entity_poly.pdbx_strand_id
1 'polypeptide(L)' 'MRHLVLPEGEAGTAEVVRFLSQEVSKNTYTNIMDQYRPEYRAGHFPGLARQITLKEYSDAVDLAVRAGLVRDLEIL' A
#
# COMPACT_ATOMS: atom_id res chain seq x y z
N MET A 1 9.01 -2.04 -7.14
CA MET A 1 8.28 -2.79 -6.09
C MET A 1 6.80 -2.44 -6.24
N ARG A 2 5.91 -3.44 -6.17
CA ARG A 2 4.45 -3.23 -6.23
C ARG A 2 3.88 -3.52 -4.84
N HIS A 3 3.34 -2.51 -4.19
CA HIS A 3 2.77 -2.59 -2.84
C HIS A 3 1.25 -2.63 -2.92
N LEU A 4 0.66 -3.77 -2.57
CA LEU A 4 -0.79 -3.91 -2.55
C LEU A 4 -1.33 -3.36 -1.23
N VAL A 5 -2.25 -2.41 -1.29
CA VAL A 5 -2.95 -1.92 -0.10
C VAL A 5 -3.98 -2.95 0.33
N LEU A 6 -4.02 -3.27 1.62
CA LEU A 6 -5.00 -4.17 2.22
C LEU A 6 -5.91 -3.39 3.17
N PRO A 7 -7.15 -3.88 3.39
CA PRO A 7 -8.07 -3.24 4.33
C PRO A 7 -7.48 -3.22 5.74
N GLU A 8 -7.94 -2.27 6.55
CA GLU A 8 -7.55 -2.09 7.96
C GLU A 8 -6.03 -1.87 8.17
N GLY A 9 -5.29 -1.56 7.09
CA GLY A 9 -3.84 -1.35 7.16
C GLY A 9 -3.00 -2.62 7.24
N GLU A 10 -3.61 -3.80 6.99
CA GLU A 10 -2.95 -5.12 7.11
C GLU A 10 -1.72 -5.30 6.20
N ALA A 11 -1.55 -4.44 5.18
CA ALA A 11 -0.38 -4.44 4.31
C ALA A 11 0.90 -3.92 4.97
N GLY A 12 0.82 -3.29 6.15
CA GLY A 12 1.99 -2.70 6.82
C GLY A 12 2.66 -1.60 6.00
N THR A 13 1.85 -0.75 5.33
CA THR A 13 2.37 0.25 4.37
C THR A 13 3.41 1.16 5.01
N ALA A 14 3.19 1.62 6.24
CA ALA A 14 4.11 2.53 6.93
C ALA A 14 5.49 1.91 7.15
N GLU A 15 5.53 0.64 7.56
CA GLU A 15 6.76 -0.11 7.77
C GLU A 15 7.49 -0.36 6.46
N VAL A 16 6.75 -0.75 5.41
CA VAL A 16 7.31 -1.02 4.08
C VAL A 16 7.92 0.23 3.46
N VAL A 17 7.22 1.37 3.45
CA VAL A 17 7.75 2.61 2.86
C VAL A 17 8.91 3.17 3.67
N ARG A 18 8.91 3.00 5.00
CA ARG A 18 10.05 3.35 5.85
C ARG A 18 11.27 2.49 5.51
N PHE A 19 11.11 1.17 5.44
CA PHE A 19 12.18 0.25 5.07
C PHE A 19 12.76 0.60 3.70
N LEU A 20 11.90 0.80 2.69
CA LEU A 20 12.36 1.17 1.35
C LEU A 20 13.12 2.49 1.32
N SER A 21 12.63 3.51 2.02
CA SER A 21 13.25 4.83 2.01
C SER A 21 14.55 4.92 2.82
N GLN A 22 14.69 4.14 3.89
CA GLN A 22 15.82 4.21 4.83
C GLN A 22 16.89 3.18 4.55
N GLU A 23 16.51 1.94 4.21
CA GLU A 23 17.42 0.80 4.10
C GLU A 23 17.73 0.43 2.65
N VAL A 24 16.82 0.72 1.71
CA VAL A 24 16.98 0.32 0.30
C VAL A 24 17.41 1.50 -0.56
N SER A 25 16.49 2.39 -0.91
CA SER A 25 16.73 3.61 -1.68
C SER A 25 15.42 4.37 -1.88
N LYS A 26 15.46 5.69 -1.73
CA LYS A 26 14.36 6.59 -2.16
C LYS A 26 14.09 6.58 -3.67
N ASN A 27 15.06 6.13 -4.47
CA ASN A 27 14.93 6.02 -5.93
C ASN A 27 14.30 4.68 -6.36
N THR A 28 13.83 3.88 -5.41
CA THR A 28 13.11 2.64 -5.72
C THR A 28 11.77 2.97 -6.38
N TYR A 29 11.61 2.53 -7.63
CA TYR A 29 10.33 2.57 -8.33
C TYR A 29 9.27 1.84 -7.50
N THR A 30 8.27 2.58 -7.00
CA THR A 30 7.28 2.06 -6.04
C THR A 30 5.89 2.38 -6.56
N ASN A 31 5.13 1.33 -6.85
CA ASN A 31 3.74 1.43 -7.27
C ASN A 31 2.83 1.00 -6.11
N ILE A 32 1.98 1.92 -5.62
CA ILE A 32 0.95 1.67 -4.61
C ILE A 32 -0.33 1.26 -5.33
N MET A 33 -0.87 0.08 -5.04
CA MET A 33 -1.98 -0.50 -5.78
C MET A 33 -3.24 -0.64 -4.93
N ASP A 34 -4.37 -0.27 -5.50
CA ASP A 34 -5.71 -0.40 -4.95
C ASP A 34 -6.44 -1.71 -5.33
N GLN A 35 -5.70 -2.63 -5.94
CA GLN A 35 -6.24 -3.77 -6.69
C GLN A 35 -6.67 -4.95 -5.80
N TYR A 36 -6.80 -4.76 -4.49
CA TYR A 36 -7.19 -5.83 -3.59
C TYR A 36 -8.65 -6.22 -3.76
N ARG A 37 -8.90 -7.51 -4.01
CA ARG A 37 -10.23 -8.09 -4.12
C ARG A 37 -10.35 -9.27 -3.16
N PRO A 38 -11.30 -9.25 -2.21
CA PRO A 38 -11.52 -10.39 -1.32
C PRO A 38 -12.06 -11.57 -2.11
N GLU A 39 -11.28 -12.64 -2.20
CA GLU A 39 -11.63 -13.87 -2.92
C GLU A 39 -11.48 -15.12 -2.04
N TYR A 40 -12.13 -16.21 -2.46
CA TYR A 40 -12.09 -17.51 -1.79
C TYR A 40 -12.47 -17.43 -0.29
N ARG A 41 -11.50 -17.65 0.61
CA ARG A 41 -11.70 -17.64 2.06
C ARG A 41 -11.49 -16.28 2.70
N ALA A 42 -11.22 -15.21 1.93
CA ALA A 42 -11.03 -13.86 2.47
C ALA A 42 -12.20 -13.42 3.37
N GLY A 43 -13.43 -13.82 3.04
CA GLY A 43 -14.62 -13.56 3.88
C GLY A 43 -14.59 -14.18 5.28
N HIS A 44 -13.72 -15.16 5.55
CA HIS A 44 -13.53 -15.72 6.89
C HIS A 44 -12.53 -14.91 7.74
N PHE A 45 -11.86 -13.93 7.16
CA PHE A 45 -10.88 -13.08 7.83
C PHE A 45 -11.43 -11.65 7.88
N PRO A 46 -11.99 -11.20 9.03
CA PRO A 46 -12.67 -9.90 9.11
C PRO A 46 -11.86 -8.71 8.59
N GLY A 47 -10.55 -8.66 8.85
CA GLY A 47 -9.65 -7.60 8.37
C GLY A 47 -9.36 -7.64 6.86
N LEU A 48 -9.77 -8.69 6.16
CA LEU A 48 -9.57 -8.89 4.72
C LEU A 48 -10.87 -9.15 3.96
N ALA A 49 -12.02 -9.12 4.64
CA ALA A 49 -13.31 -9.54 4.09
C ALA A 49 -13.97 -8.50 3.16
N ARG A 50 -13.30 -7.38 2.87
CA ARG A 50 -13.82 -6.29 2.05
C ARG A 50 -12.76 -5.74 1.10
N GLN A 51 -13.19 -5.01 0.08
CA GLN A 51 -12.28 -4.16 -0.69
C GLN A 51 -11.77 -3.00 0.17
N ILE A 52 -10.67 -2.40 -0.27
CA ILE A 52 -10.16 -1.19 0.35
C ILE A 52 -11.07 0.01 0.04
N THR A 53 -11.04 1.00 0.92
CA THR A 53 -11.67 2.29 0.71
C THR A 53 -10.72 3.24 -0.01
N LEU A 54 -11.27 4.29 -0.64
CA LEU A 54 -10.47 5.38 -1.21
C LEU A 54 -9.58 6.05 -0.16
N LYS A 55 -10.03 6.12 1.10
CA LYS A 55 -9.24 6.69 2.19
C LYS A 55 -7.99 5.84 2.47
N GLU A 56 -8.14 4.52 2.57
CA GLU A 56 -7.00 3.63 2.82
C GLU A 56 -5.97 3.68 1.69
N TYR A 57 -6.43 3.80 0.45
CA TYR A 57 -5.55 4.02 -0.69
C TYR A 57 -4.83 5.39 -0.59
N SER A 58 -5.57 6.47 -0.35
CA SER A 58 -4.99 7.81 -0.21
C SER A 58 -3.99 7.89 0.95
N ASP A 59 -4.28 7.28 2.10
CA ASP A 59 -3.38 7.22 3.24
C ASP A 59 -2.07 6.47 2.88
N ALA A 60 -2.17 5.39 2.10
CA ALA A 60 -1.01 4.62 1.64
C ALA A 60 -0.12 5.43 0.68
N VAL A 61 -0.72 6.18 -0.25
CA VAL A 61 -0.01 7.08 -1.16
C VAL A 61 0.68 8.20 -0.36
N ASP A 62 -0.02 8.82 0.59
CA ASP A 62 0.53 9.88 1.45
C ASP A 62 1.75 9.39 2.25
N LEU A 63 1.69 8.16 2.78
CA LEU A 63 2.82 7.55 3.49
C LEU A 63 4.04 7.38 2.56
N ALA A 64 3.83 6.91 1.33
CA ALA A 64 4.91 6.77 0.35
C ALA A 64 5.52 8.12 -0.05
N VAL A 65 4.69 9.15 -0.28
CA VAL A 65 5.13 10.52 -0.56
C VAL A 65 5.95 11.08 0.59
N ARG A 66 5.46 10.95 1.83
CA ARG A 66 6.17 11.43 3.04
C ARG A 66 7.49 10.70 3.26
N ALA A 67 7.59 9.43 2.86
CA ALA A 67 8.83 8.67 2.88
C ALA A 67 9.82 9.06 1.76
N GLY A 68 9.40 9.89 0.80
CA GLY A 68 10.21 10.33 -0.33
C GLY A 68 10.28 9.32 -1.48
N LEU A 69 9.34 8.37 -1.54
CA LEU A 69 9.20 7.40 -2.64
C LEU A 69 8.33 8.03 -3.75
N VAL A 70 8.90 9.01 -4.45
CA VAL A 70 8.15 9.89 -5.39
C VAL A 70 8.26 9.49 -6.87
N ARG A 71 9.02 8.44 -7.19
CA ARG A 71 9.27 8.05 -8.58
C ARG A 71 8.17 7.11 -9.06
N ASP A 72 7.34 7.61 -9.98
CA ASP A 72 6.18 6.94 -10.58
C ASP A 72 5.19 6.37 -9.55
N LEU A 73 4.72 7.23 -8.63
CA LEU A 73 3.42 7.00 -8.02
C LEU A 73 2.40 7.15 -9.16
N GLU A 74 2.08 6.04 -9.83
CA GLU A 74 0.98 5.99 -10.81
C GLU A 74 -0.31 6.30 -10.06
N ILE A 75 -0.64 7.59 -9.99
CA ILE A 75 -1.96 8.07 -9.64
C ILE A 75 -2.83 7.81 -10.87
N LEU A 76 -3.40 6.61 -10.95
CA LEU A 76 -4.49 6.30 -11.87
C LEU A 76 -5.81 6.87 -11.34
#